data_AF-A0A2E7PBU8-F1
#
_entry.id   AF-A0A2E7PBU8-F1
#
_cell.length_a   1.000
_cell.length_b   1.000
_cell.length_c   1.000
_cell.angle_alpha   90.00
_cell.angle_beta   90.00
_cell.angle_gamma   90.00
#
_symmetry.space_group_name_H-M   'P 1'
#
loop_
_entity.id
_entity.type
_entity.pdbx_description
1 polymer ?
#
loop_
_entity_poly.entity_id
_entity_poly.type
_entity_poly.pdbx_seq_one_letter_code
_entity_poly.pdbx_strand_id
1 'polypeptide(L)' 'MGAFSRRAGNCILTFDHDGAGVFVDRETGTLWDFSGRAKEGPLAGSGLERLSIRRSLWFAVAISFPGIKIYSP' A
#
# COMPACT_ATOMS: atom_id res chain seq x y z
N MET A 1 -5.18 2.21 9.39
CA MET A 1 -5.16 1.59 8.06
C MET A 1 -5.09 2.67 6.99
N GLY A 2 -4.09 2.63 6.12
CA GLY A 2 -3.90 3.58 5.02
C GLY A 2 -3.28 2.87 3.82
N ALA A 3 -3.34 3.49 2.64
CA ALA A 3 -2.64 3.00 1.46
C ALA A 3 -1.40 3.88 1.21
N PHE A 4 -0.36 3.28 0.67
CA PHE A 4 0.89 3.94 0.36
C PHE A 4 1.29 3.63 -1.08
N SER A 5 1.93 4.59 -1.74
CA SER A 5 2.56 4.37 -3.03
C SER A 5 3.71 3.38 -2.85
N ARG A 6 3.77 2.35 -3.70
CA ARG A 6 4.91 1.43 -3.74
C ARG A 6 6.16 2.04 -4.38
N ARG A 7 6.10 3.31 -4.78
CA ARG A 7 7.22 4.03 -5.37
C ARG A 7 8.07 4.69 -4.28
N ALA A 8 9.35 4.36 -4.25
CA ALA A 8 10.36 5.01 -3.42
C ALA A 8 11.41 5.65 -4.33
N GLY A 9 11.35 6.97 -4.50
CA GLY A 9 12.17 7.66 -5.51
C GLY A 9 11.87 7.14 -6.91
N ASN A 10 12.88 6.58 -7.59
CA ASN A 10 12.73 5.99 -8.93
C ASN A 10 12.48 4.48 -8.91
N CYS A 11 12.45 3.86 -7.74
CA CYS A 11 12.22 2.42 -7.58
C CYS A 11 10.73 2.14 -7.38
N ILE A 12 10.28 1.03 -7.96
CA ILE A 12 8.95 0.49 -7.76
C ILE A 12 9.12 -0.79 -6.95
N LEU A 13 8.60 -0.81 -5.74
CA LEU A 13 8.83 -1.86 -4.76
C LEU A 13 7.71 -2.92 -4.79
N THR A 14 8.08 -4.13 -4.41
CA THR A 14 7.19 -5.28 -4.21
C THR A 14 7.38 -5.77 -2.80
N PHE A 15 6.30 -5.81 -2.02
CA PHE A 15 6.38 -6.12 -0.60
C PHE A 15 5.94 -7.55 -0.30
N ASP A 16 6.72 -8.22 0.52
CA ASP A 16 6.28 -9.34 1.34
C ASP A 16 5.95 -8.83 2.75
N HIS A 17 5.11 -9.56 3.47
CA HIS A 17 4.88 -9.32 4.90
C HIS A 17 4.98 -10.62 5.67
N ASP A 18 5.42 -10.56 6.91
CA ASP A 18 5.49 -11.73 7.80
C ASP A 18 4.23 -11.90 8.67
N GLY A 19 3.27 -10.98 8.56
CA GLY A 19 2.06 -10.95 9.40
C GLY A 19 2.27 -10.38 10.80
N ALA A 20 3.52 -10.08 11.21
CA ALA A 20 3.87 -9.46 12.49
C ALA A 20 3.92 -7.93 12.42
N GLY A 21 3.45 -7.34 11.31
CA GLY A 21 3.41 -5.89 11.11
C GLY A 21 4.69 -5.32 10.49
N VAL A 22 5.58 -6.18 10.00
CA VAL A 22 6.78 -5.81 9.24
C VAL A 22 6.57 -6.16 7.78
N PHE A 23 7.00 -5.25 6.91
CA PHE A 23 7.02 -5.45 5.47
C PHE A 23 8.47 -5.45 4.98
N VAL A 24 8.79 -6.34 4.05
CA VAL A 24 10.08 -6.40 3.37
C VAL A 24 9.84 -6.09 1.90
N ASP A 25 10.56 -5.13 1.32
CA ASP A 25 10.60 -5.03 -0.14
C ASP A 25 11.62 -6.00 -0.73
N ARG A 26 11.27 -6.60 -1.88
CA ARG A 26 12.12 -7.61 -2.56
C ARG A 26 13.31 -7.00 -3.29
N GLU A 27 13.23 -5.72 -3.65
CA GLU A 27 14.21 -5.06 -4.50
C GLU A 27 15.47 -4.63 -3.74
N THR A 28 15.32 -4.25 -2.47
CA THR A 28 16.41 -3.77 -1.63
C THR A 28 16.54 -4.54 -0.31
N GLY A 29 15.52 -5.30 0.08
CA GLY A 29 15.48 -5.96 1.38
C GLY A 29 15.26 -4.97 2.54
N THR A 30 14.74 -3.76 2.28
CA THR A 30 14.47 -2.80 3.35
C THR A 30 13.25 -3.27 4.16
N LEU A 31 13.32 -3.10 5.47
CA LEU A 31 12.24 -3.36 6.41
C LEU A 31 11.40 -2.10 6.63
N TRP A 32 10.09 -2.22 6.54
CA TRP A 32 9.14 -1.13 6.64
C TRP A 32 8.09 -1.40 7.73
N ASP A 33 7.72 -0.35 8.46
CA ASP A 33 6.61 -0.40 9.42
C ASP A 33 5.25 -0.16 8.75
N PHE A 34 4.17 -0.45 9.47
CA PHE A 34 2.79 -0.23 9.00
C PHE A 34 2.46 1.23 8.64
N SER A 35 3.31 2.19 9.03
CA SER A 35 3.15 3.61 8.72
C SER A 35 3.86 4.02 7.42
N GLY A 36 4.49 3.07 6.72
CA GLY A 36 5.22 3.29 5.48
C GLY A 36 6.62 3.86 5.69
N ARG A 37 7.21 3.73 6.88
CA ARG A 37 8.58 4.19 7.17
C ARG A 37 9.57 3.04 7.08
N ALA A 38 10.65 3.27 6.35
CA ALA A 38 11.78 2.36 6.31
C ALA A 38 12.54 2.41 7.65
N LYS A 39 12.61 1.28 8.33
CA LYS A 39 13.27 1.11 9.62
C LYS A 39 14.72 0.69 9.48
N GLU A 40 14.98 -0.27 8.60
CA GLU A 40 16.28 -0.93 8.46
C GLU A 40 16.51 -1.32 7.02
N GLY A 41 17.79 -1.39 6.61
CA GLY A 41 18.19 -1.70 5.24
C GLY A 41 18.50 -0.45 4.40
N PRO A 42 18.72 -0.63 3.08
CA PRO A 42 19.27 0.41 2.21
C PRO A 42 18.46 1.70 2.12
N LEU A 43 17.15 1.65 2.37
CA LEU A 43 16.27 2.83 2.32
C LEU A 43 15.91 3.37 3.72
N ALA A 44 16.56 2.92 4.79
CA ALA A 44 16.28 3.34 6.17
C ALA A 44 16.19 4.88 6.32
N GLY A 45 15.18 5.34 7.06
CA GLY A 45 14.86 6.76 7.22
C GLY A 45 13.96 7.35 6.14
N SER A 46 13.78 6.65 5.02
CA SER A 46 12.82 7.05 3.97
C SER A 46 11.37 6.77 4.39
N GLY A 47 10.44 7.44 3.72
CA GLY A 47 9.01 7.22 3.87
C GLY A 47 8.31 7.04 2.52
N LEU A 48 7.35 6.12 2.46
CA LEU A 48 6.45 5.99 1.32
C LEU A 48 5.41 7.10 1.33
N GLU A 49 5.04 7.57 0.14
CA GLU A 49 3.95 8.53 -0.02
C GLU A 49 2.62 7.90 0.42
N ARG A 50 1.93 8.54 1.37
CA ARG A 50 0.59 8.13 1.77
C ARG A 50 -0.42 8.56 0.72
N LEU A 51 -1.21 7.61 0.23
CA LEU A 51 -2.26 7.88 -0.74
C LEU A 51 -3.56 8.29 -0.04
N SER A 52 -4.26 9.23 -0.67
CA SER A 52 -5.62 9.58 -0.27
C SER A 52 -6.54 8.41 -0.59
N ILE A 53 -7.20 7.88 0.44
CA ILE A 53 -8.18 6.80 0.29
C ILE A 53 -9.54 7.24 0.79
N ARG A 54 -10.58 6.81 0.07
CA ARG A 54 -11.95 6.88 0.54
C ARG A 54 -12.42 5.47 0.84
N ARG A 55 -12.88 5.25 2.06
CA ARG A 55 -13.61 4.02 2.43
C ARG A 55 -15.06 4.21 2.02
N SER A 56 -15.60 3.22 1.29
CA SER A 56 -16.98 3.23 0.84
C SER A 56 -17.55 1.82 0.89
N LEU A 57 -18.83 1.71 1.20
CA LEU A 57 -19.57 0.46 1.07
C LEU A 57 -19.72 0.14 -0.42
N TRP A 58 -19.71 -1.15 -0.78
CA TRP A 58 -19.75 -1.56 -2.19
C TRP A 58 -20.98 -0.98 -2.92
N PHE A 59 -22.14 -0.92 -2.27
CA PHE A 59 -23.37 -0.39 -2.88
C PHE A 59 -23.32 1.13 -3.06
N ALA A 60 -22.60 1.87 -2.21
CA ALA A 60 -22.39 3.30 -2.40
C ALA A 60 -21.52 3.56 -3.63
N VAL A 61 -20.51 2.71 -3.86
CA VAL A 61 -19.70 2.73 -5.10
C VAL A 61 -20.60 2.38 -6.30
N ALA A 62 -21.41 1.34 -6.21
CA ALA A 62 -22.33 0.91 -7.27
C ALA A 62 -23.28 2.03 -7.74
N ILE A 63 -23.87 2.78 -6.80
CA ILE A 63 -24.78 3.88 -7.11
C ILE A 63 -24.03 5.10 -7.67
N SER A 64 -22.79 5.33 -7.23
CA SER A 64 -22.02 6.54 -7.58
C SER A 64 -21.35 6.48 -8.95
N PHE A 65 -21.07 5.29 -9.49
CA PHE A 65 -20.32 5.12 -10.73
C PHE A 65 -21.14 4.38 -11.80
N PRO A 66 -21.80 5.10 -12.72
CA PRO A 66 -22.55 4.49 -13.82
C PRO A 66 -21.65 3.58 -14.67
N GLY A 67 -22.15 2.39 -15.02
CA GLY A 67 -21.43 1.42 -15.87
C GLY A 67 -20.48 0.47 -15.12
N ILE A 68 -20.38 0.57 -13.79
CA ILE A 68 -19.65 -0.40 -12.98
C ILE A 68 -20.32 -1.78 -13.08
N LYS A 69 -19.51 -2.82 -13.34
CA LYS A 69 -20.01 -4.21 -13.40
C LYS A 69 -19.99 -4.80 -11.99
N ILE A 70 -21.15 -5.28 -11.54
CA ILE A 70 -21.29 -5.99 -10.27
C ILE A 70 -21.36 -7.48 -10.61
N TYR A 71 -20.51 -8.28 -9.97
CA TYR A 71 -20.52 -9.72 -10.07
C TYR A 71 -21.11 -10.30 -8.79
N SER A 72 -22.05 -11.24 -8.95
CA SER A 72 -22.61 -12.04 -7.86
C SER A 72 -22.13 -13.49 -8.00
N PRO A 73 -22.01 -14.25 -6.90
CA PRO A 73 -21.69 -15.68 -6.94
C PRO A 73 -22.67 -16.48 -7.79
#